data_AF-A0AAV5UZG7-F1
#
_entry.id   AF-A0AAV5UZG7-F1
#
_cell.length_a   1.000
_cell.length_b   1.000
_cell.length_c   1.000
_cell.angle_alpha   90.00
_cell.angle_beta   90.00
_cell.angle_gamma   90.00
#
_symmetry.space_group_name_H-M   'P 1'
#
loop_
_entity.id
_entity.type
_entity.pdbx_description
1 polymer ?
#
loop_
_entity_poly.entity_id
_entity_poly.type
_entity_poly.pdbx_seq_one_letter_code
_entity_poly.pdbx_strand_id
1 'polypeptide(L)' 'MSTLVEEENIVNAEQLEIKKARIEPAESKVYLRLLRLHSREARMPVYGSIHAAGADLSRSTRPSFPPRARL' A
#
# COMPACT_ATOMS: atom_id res chain seq x y z
N MET A 1 27.94 -50.46 -13.32
CA MET A 1 27.03 -50.59 -12.17
C MET A 1 27.11 -49.30 -11.37
N SER A 2 26.39 -48.26 -11.78
CA SER A 2 26.33 -46.97 -11.10
C SER A 2 25.06 -46.92 -10.25
N THR A 3 25.20 -47.00 -8.93
CA THR A 3 24.08 -46.85 -8.00
C THR A 3 23.80 -45.37 -7.79
N LEU A 4 22.58 -44.97 -8.16
CA LEU A 4 21.97 -43.68 -7.87
C LEU A 4 21.82 -43.57 -6.35
N VAL A 5 22.45 -42.56 -5.75
CA VAL A 5 22.15 -42.16 -4.37
C VAL A 5 21.15 -41.02 -4.47
N GLU A 6 19.90 -41.32 -4.16
CA GLU A 6 18.84 -40.34 -3.96
C GLU A 6 19.11 -39.66 -2.61
N GLU A 7 19.71 -38.46 -2.63
CA GLU A 7 19.76 -37.62 -1.45
C GLU A 7 18.41 -36.91 -1.30
N GLU A 8 17.59 -37.47 -0.42
CA GLU A 8 16.35 -36.87 0.06
C GLU A 8 16.65 -35.48 0.64
N ASN A 9 16.21 -34.44 -0.08
CA ASN A 9 16.34 -33.06 0.34
C ASN A 9 15.28 -32.77 1.41
N ILE A 10 15.55 -33.20 2.64
CA ILE A 10 14.71 -32.92 3.82
C ILE A 10 14.82 -31.41 4.08
N VAL A 11 13.82 -30.66 3.60
CA VAL A 11 13.69 -29.22 3.85
C VAL A 11 13.40 -29.04 5.34
N ASN A 12 14.43 -28.66 6.08
CA ASN A 12 14.34 -28.37 7.51
C ASN A 12 13.47 -27.11 7.69
N ALA A 13 12.30 -27.28 8.30
CA ALA A 13 11.27 -26.25 8.49
C ALA A 13 11.60 -25.31 9.67
N GLU A 14 12.86 -24.92 9.82
CA GLU A 14 13.31 -24.02 10.88
C GLU A 14 13.84 -22.73 10.26
N GLN A 15 13.10 -21.65 10.53
CA GLN A 15 13.51 -20.25 10.35
C GLN A 15 13.56 -19.73 8.91
N LEU A 16 12.39 -19.62 8.28
CA LEU A 16 12.14 -18.50 7.38
C LEU A 16 12.09 -17.21 8.22
N GLU A 17 13.26 -16.67 8.57
CA GLU A 17 13.35 -15.26 8.94
C GLU A 17 12.82 -14.46 7.75
N ILE A 18 11.63 -13.89 7.92
CA ILE A 18 11.13 -12.86 7.02
C ILE A 18 12.05 -11.66 7.23
N LYS A 19 13.16 -11.62 6.50
CA LYS A 19 14.00 -10.43 6.37
C LYS A 19 13.09 -9.37 5.78
N LYS A 20 12.52 -8.52 6.63
CA LYS A 20 11.73 -7.37 6.20
C LYS A 20 12.60 -6.64 5.19
N ALA A 21 12.19 -6.64 3.93
CA ALA A 21 12.92 -5.97 2.88
C ALA A 21 13.14 -4.53 3.35
N ARG A 22 14.41 -4.16 3.55
CA ARG A 22 14.78 -2.80 3.85
C ARG A 22 14.52 -2.03 2.56
N ILE A 23 13.34 -1.41 2.48
CA ILE A 23 13.03 -0.48 1.42
C ILE A 23 13.95 0.70 1.68
N GLU A 24 15.09 0.72 1.00
CA GLU A 24 15.94 1.90 0.96
C GLU A 24 15.09 3.03 0.38
N PRO A 25 14.91 4.14 1.11
CA PRO A 25 14.12 5.25 0.61
C PRO A 25 14.92 5.87 -0.54
N ALA A 26 14.65 5.45 -1.76
CA ALA A 26 15.05 6.19 -2.92
C ALA A 26 14.40 7.58 -2.79
N GLU A 27 15.20 8.64 -2.66
CA GLU A 27 14.75 10.03 -2.58
C GLU A 27 14.16 10.53 -3.93
N SER A 28 13.39 9.69 -4.62
CA SER A 28 12.66 10.09 -5.81
C SER A 28 11.43 10.90 -5.36
N LYS A 29 11.53 12.23 -5.52
CA LYS A 29 10.38 13.11 -5.34
C LYS A 29 9.38 12.86 -6.48
N VAL A 30 8.24 12.27 -6.14
CA VAL A 30 7.10 12.11 -7.06
C VAL A 30 6.11 13.24 -6.82
N TYR A 31 5.80 14.01 -7.86
CA TYR A 31 4.79 15.07 -7.79
C TYR A 31 3.46 14.56 -8.35
N LEU A 32 2.39 14.72 -7.56
CA LEU A 32 1.03 14.39 -7.98
C LEU A 32 0.32 15.66 -8.45
N ARG A 33 -0.16 15.66 -9.70
CA ARG A 33 -1.01 16.74 -10.22
C ARG A 33 -2.46 16.33 -10.12
N LEU A 34 -3.24 17.10 -9.37
CA LEU A 34 -4.66 16.85 -9.17
C LEU A 34 -5.49 17.88 -9.97
N LEU A 35 -6.53 17.39 -10.63
CA LEU A 35 -7.47 18.21 -11.39
C LEU A 35 -8.85 18.10 -10.75
N ARG A 36 -9.51 19.25 -10.61
CA ARG A 36 -10.90 19.30 -10.14
C ARG A 36 -11.82 18.98 -11.31
N LEU A 37 -12.54 17.87 -11.21
CA LEU A 37 -13.62 17.55 -12.15
C LEU A 37 -14.85 18.40 -11.83
N HIS A 38 -15.71 18.63 -12.83
CA HIS A 38 -16.78 19.66 -12.91
C HIS A 38 -17.84 19.71 -11.78
N SER A 39 -17.71 18.92 -10.71
CA SER A 39 -18.53 19.03 -9.51
C SER A 39 -18.12 20.23 -8.67
N ARG A 40 -19.09 21.11 -8.37
CA ARG A 40 -18.92 22.26 -7.45
C ARG A 40 -18.62 21.82 -6.02
N GLU A 41 -18.84 20.55 -5.71
CA GLU A 41 -18.69 19.94 -4.41
C GLU A 41 -17.29 19.31 -4.22
N ALA A 42 -16.60 18.97 -5.31
CA ALA A 42 -15.23 18.45 -5.25
C ALA A 42 -14.26 19.50 -4.67
N ARG A 43 -13.40 19.12 -3.72
CA ARG A 43 -12.37 20.00 -3.15
C ARG A 43 -10.99 19.38 -3.34
N MET A 44 -9.97 20.24 -3.35
CA MET A 44 -8.58 19.77 -3.37
C MET A 44 -8.23 19.09 -2.05
N PRO A 45 -7.38 18.03 -2.08
CA PRO A 45 -6.87 17.42 -0.87
C PRO A 45 -6.05 18.40 -0.04
N VAL A 46 -6.09 18.23 1.28
CA VAL A 46 -5.41 19.12 2.23
C VAL A 46 -4.43 18.31 3.07
N TYR A 47 -3.23 18.84 3.25
CA TYR A 47 -2.27 18.31 4.23
C TYR A 47 -2.36 19.15 5.50
N GLY A 48 -2.60 18.51 6.65
CA GLY A 48 -2.71 19.22 7.93
C GLY A 48 -1.38 19.78 8.45
N SER A 49 -0.25 19.29 7.95
CA SER A 49 1.10 19.82 8.23
C SER A 49 2.10 19.39 7.16
N ILE A 50 3.31 19.96 7.18
CA ILE A 50 4.40 19.56 6.26
C ILE A 50 4.92 18.13 6.51
N HIS A 51 4.66 17.57 7.70
CA HIS A 51 5.07 16.22 8.07
C HIS A 51 3.90 15.22 7.96
N ALA A 52 2.74 15.64 7.45
CA ALA A 52 1.60 14.76 7.28
C ALA A 52 1.95 13.67 6.26
N ALA A 53 1.79 12.41 6.65
CA ALA A 53 2.04 11.27 5.78
C ALA A 53 0.98 11.10 4.68
N GLY A 54 -0.16 11.78 4.77
CA GLY A 54 -1.27 11.70 3.82
C GLY A 54 -2.09 12.98 3.75
N ALA A 55 -2.94 13.06 2.74
CA ALA A 55 -3.86 14.17 2.51
C ALA A 55 -5.29 13.80 2.92
N ASP A 56 -5.97 14.76 3.55
CA ASP A 56 -7.38 14.66 3.84
C ASP A 56 -8.19 14.82 2.55
N LEU A 57 -9.11 13.88 2.30
CA LEU A 57 -9.98 13.88 1.13
C LEU A 57 -11.42 14.24 1.53
N SER A 58 -12.02 15.17 0.79
CA SER A 58 -13.44 15.51 0.97
C SER A 58 -14.32 14.73 0.01
N ARG A 59 -15.44 14.21 0.51
CA ARG A 59 -16.50 13.67 -0.36
C ARG A 59 -17.10 14.77 -1.23
N SER A 60 -17.30 14.50 -2.52
CA SER A 60 -18.05 15.38 -3.44
C SER A 60 -19.55 15.09 -3.44
N THR A 61 -19.96 13.88 -3.05
CA THR A 61 -21.36 13.47 -3.05
C THR A 61 -21.74 12.85 -1.71
N ARG A 62 -23.04 12.78 -1.41
CA ARG A 62 -23.56 12.13 -0.21
C ARG A 62 -23.73 10.62 -0.50
N PRO A 63 -22.91 9.74 0.07
CA PRO A 63 -23.12 8.31 -0.06
C PRO A 63 -24.32 7.87 0.78
N SER A 64 -25.09 6.90 0.27
CA SER A 64 -26.06 6.13 1.05
C SER A 64 -25.39 4.84 1.51
N PHE A 65 -25.23 4.68 2.82
CA PHE A 65 -24.72 3.44 3.39
C PHE A 65 -25.89 2.56 3.84
N PRO A 66 -25.99 1.31 3.36
CA PRO A 66 -26.90 0.37 3.96
C PRO A 66 -26.43 0.03 5.39
N PRO A 67 -27.33 -0.48 6.25
CA PRO A 67 -26.96 -0.90 7.59
C PRO A 67 -25.79 -1.88 7.56
N ARG A 68 -24.80 -1.67 8.44
CA ARG A 68 -23.55 -2.45 8.55
C ARG A 68 -22.53 -2.25 7.42
N ALA A 69 -22.77 -1.38 6.45
CA ALA A 69 -21.69 -0.96 5.56
C ALA A 69 -20.62 -0.22 6.38
N ARG A 70 -19.39 -0.72 6.33
CA ARG A 70 -18.22 -0.02 6.87
C ARG A 70 -17.57 0.77 5.74
N LEU A 71 -17.07 1.95 6.11
CA LEU A 71 -16.17 2.76 5.29
C LEU A 71 -14.78 2.13 5.25
#